data_AF-A0A2S8W5B5-F1
#
_entry.id   AF-A0A2S8W5B5-F1
#
_cell.length_a   1.000
_cell.length_b   1.000
_cell.length_c   1.000
_cell.angle_alpha   90.00
_cell.angle_beta   90.00
_cell.angle_gamma   90.00
#
_symmetry.space_group_name_H-M   'P 1'
#
loop_
_entity.id
_entity.type
_entity.pdbx_description
1 polymer ?
#
loop_
_entity_poly.entity_id
_entity_poly.type
_entity_poly.pdbx_seq_one_letter_code
_entity_poly.pdbx_strand_id
1 'polypeptide(L)'
;MTPHRLHRPLRVAAVLTAVAGVLAGCASTSAGPSGRYATPIGNAPVTSNPTPYSTALYCLADYARRYNLPSPRMAVGRISDYTGSISSDGGRQITQGASLMTNTALAKAGARIVERYDTSVSELELRYANNKLISDDLPNGAPQDAAYRRILAGQVPGSDFYVVGGITEVNYNIRSGGFDIAGGEVEQNGGSGLLTGKVFVMNIAIDLRLVQTTTLEVVDVVSYQKQIVGREVSAGVFDFLNGNVFDISAGTSGLEPVQLAVRALVERATVEFMANLYGAPGPEVCLNPANDPLGDSPVGPTGGYYPAYANTDTNNGQTRADPSRWHDRRDGDVRRGRY
;
A
#
# COMPACT_ATOMS: atom_id res chain seq x y z
N MET A 1 -72.53 3.09 37.94
CA MET A 1 -71.31 3.92 38.08
C MET A 1 -70.17 3.03 38.53
N THR A 2 -69.23 2.72 37.64
CA THR A 2 -67.97 2.03 37.92
C THR A 2 -66.85 2.76 37.16
N PRO A 3 -65.68 3.03 37.78
CA PRO A 3 -64.72 3.99 37.24
C PRO A 3 -63.77 3.39 36.18
N HIS A 4 -63.29 4.27 35.31
CA HIS A 4 -62.41 4.05 34.15
C HIS A 4 -61.12 3.28 34.43
N ARG A 5 -60.66 2.48 33.44
CA ARG A 5 -59.24 2.14 33.24
C ARG A 5 -58.69 2.91 32.04
N LEU A 6 -58.37 4.19 32.23
CA LEU A 6 -57.72 5.06 31.22
C LEU A 6 -56.17 5.07 31.31
N HIS A 7 -55.55 4.15 32.06
CA HIS A 7 -54.14 4.28 32.47
C HIS A 7 -53.09 3.70 31.51
N ARG A 8 -53.47 3.01 30.43
CA ARG A 8 -52.52 2.36 29.51
C ARG A 8 -51.87 3.29 28.46
N PRO A 9 -52.58 4.21 27.76
CA PRO A 9 -51.96 5.01 26.71
C PRO A 9 -51.03 6.12 27.26
N LEU A 10 -51.31 6.63 28.45
CA LEU A 10 -50.49 7.66 29.11
C LEU A 10 -49.10 7.17 29.55
N ARG A 11 -48.97 5.88 29.93
CA ARG A 11 -47.69 5.30 30.32
C ARG A 11 -46.76 5.08 29.12
N VAL A 12 -47.31 4.72 27.97
CA VAL A 12 -46.54 4.53 26.72
C VAL A 12 -46.06 5.87 26.16
N ALA A 13 -46.92 6.90 26.18
CA ALA A 13 -46.54 8.25 25.75
C ALA A 13 -45.43 8.85 26.63
N ALA A 14 -45.48 8.64 27.95
CA ALA A 14 -44.46 9.13 28.88
C ALA A 14 -43.09 8.43 28.71
N VAL A 15 -43.07 7.15 28.30
CA VAL A 15 -41.81 6.43 28.03
C VAL A 15 -41.20 6.89 26.71
N LEU A 16 -42.01 7.11 25.67
CA LEU A 16 -41.52 7.61 24.36
C LEU A 16 -40.93 9.02 24.44
N THR A 17 -41.55 9.92 25.24
CA THR A 17 -41.00 11.26 25.46
C THR A 17 -39.74 11.25 26.33
N ALA A 18 -39.65 10.35 27.32
CA ALA A 18 -38.44 10.17 28.12
C ALA A 18 -37.27 9.65 27.27
N VAL A 19 -37.49 8.68 26.38
CA VAL A 19 -36.45 8.16 25.47
C VAL A 19 -36.00 9.24 24.48
N ALA A 20 -36.92 10.00 23.89
CA ALA A 20 -36.57 11.12 23.01
C ALA A 20 -35.76 12.23 23.72
N GLY A 21 -36.03 12.48 25.00
CA GLY A 21 -35.27 13.44 25.82
C GLY A 21 -33.83 13.00 26.11
N VAL A 22 -33.58 11.70 26.28
CA VAL A 22 -32.22 11.16 26.50
C VAL A 22 -31.38 11.19 25.21
N LEU A 23 -31.99 11.00 24.04
CA LEU A 23 -31.29 11.08 22.75
C LEU A 23 -30.96 12.52 22.31
N ALA A 24 -31.74 13.52 22.73
CA ALA A 24 -31.51 14.92 22.36
C ALA A 24 -30.37 15.62 23.14
N GLY A 25 -29.85 15.00 24.21
CA GLY A 25 -28.82 15.60 25.07
C GLY A 25 -27.36 15.33 24.66
N CYS A 26 -27.10 14.46 23.69
CA CYS A 26 -25.74 13.94 23.43
C CYS A 26 -24.94 14.67 22.34
N ALA A 27 -25.51 15.69 21.68
CA ALA A 27 -24.82 16.47 20.65
C ALA A 27 -24.86 17.96 20.97
N SER A 28 -23.85 18.45 21.72
CA SER A 28 -23.65 19.89 21.90
C SER A 28 -23.09 20.50 20.62
N THR A 29 -23.77 21.49 20.07
CA THR A 29 -23.26 22.38 18.99
C THR A 29 -22.52 23.60 19.54
N SER A 30 -22.26 23.64 20.86
CA SER A 30 -21.43 24.66 21.49
C SER A 30 -20.05 24.09 21.79
N ALA A 31 -19.01 24.77 21.33
CA ALA A 31 -17.63 24.37 21.60
C ALA A 31 -17.32 24.64 23.08
N GLY A 32 -16.72 23.67 23.77
CA GLY A 32 -16.24 23.86 25.14
C GLY A 32 -15.07 24.86 25.21
N PRO A 33 -14.57 25.18 26.41
CA PRO A 33 -13.48 26.15 26.62
C PRO A 33 -12.18 25.85 25.85
N SER A 34 -11.98 24.60 25.42
CA SER A 34 -10.86 24.18 24.58
C SER A 34 -11.10 24.37 23.07
N GLY A 35 -12.19 25.04 22.67
CA GLY A 35 -12.56 25.27 21.27
C GLY A 35 -12.98 24.02 20.50
N ARG A 36 -13.27 22.91 21.20
CA ARG A 36 -13.68 21.63 20.61
C ARG A 36 -15.12 21.32 20.98
N TYR A 37 -15.89 20.82 20.01
CA TYR A 37 -17.27 20.36 20.21
C TYR A 37 -17.34 18.97 20.86
N ALA A 38 -16.29 18.15 20.70
CA ALA A 38 -16.14 16.84 21.34
C ALA A 38 -14.66 16.49 21.54
N THR A 39 -14.36 15.68 22.56
CA THR A 39 -13.05 15.03 22.69
C THR A 39 -12.92 13.95 21.62
N PRO A 40 -11.81 13.90 20.85
CA PRO A 40 -11.59 12.81 19.90
C PRO A 40 -11.72 11.45 20.59
N ILE A 41 -12.49 10.55 20.00
CA ILE A 41 -12.80 9.22 20.58
C ILE A 41 -11.55 8.31 20.58
N GLY A 42 -10.61 8.53 19.67
CA GLY A 42 -9.44 7.67 19.49
C GLY A 42 -8.20 8.15 20.24
N ASN A 43 -7.47 7.19 20.84
CA ASN A 43 -6.13 7.35 21.42
C ASN A 43 -5.08 6.43 20.74
N ALA A 44 -5.43 5.82 19.59
CA ALA A 44 -4.55 4.90 18.88
C ALA A 44 -3.28 5.63 18.37
N PRO A 45 -2.07 5.12 18.63
CA PRO A 45 -0.83 5.76 18.23
C PRO A 45 -0.59 5.61 16.72
N VAL A 46 0.22 6.51 16.15
CA VAL A 46 0.77 6.34 14.80
C VAL A 46 1.75 5.16 14.82
N THR A 47 1.55 4.19 13.92
CA THR A 47 2.42 3.03 13.73
C THR A 47 2.96 2.98 12.30
N SER A 48 4.01 2.18 12.08
CA SER A 48 4.51 1.91 10.73
C SER A 48 3.49 1.08 9.92
N ASN A 49 3.57 1.16 8.60
CA ASN A 49 2.73 0.40 7.67
C ASN A 49 3.57 -0.62 6.87
N PRO A 50 4.14 -1.66 7.53
CA PRO A 50 4.93 -2.69 6.87
C PRO A 50 4.04 -3.72 6.16
N THR A 51 4.66 -4.47 5.25
CA THR A 51 4.08 -5.69 4.67
C THR A 51 5.02 -6.87 4.93
N PRO A 52 4.62 -8.12 4.62
CA PRO A 52 5.52 -9.27 4.70
C PRO A 52 6.83 -9.10 3.91
N TYR A 53 6.86 -8.21 2.91
CA TYR A 53 8.03 -7.94 2.06
C TYR A 53 8.92 -6.79 2.55
N SER A 54 8.47 -6.01 3.55
CA SER A 54 9.21 -4.84 4.03
C SER A 54 10.60 -5.20 4.57
N THR A 55 10.75 -6.34 5.25
CA THR A 55 12.03 -6.79 5.80
C THR A 55 13.05 -7.15 4.71
N ALA A 56 12.60 -7.70 3.59
CA ALA A 56 13.45 -8.00 2.44
C ALA A 56 14.00 -6.72 1.80
N LEU A 57 13.20 -5.65 1.72
CA LEU A 57 13.68 -4.35 1.22
C LEU A 57 14.81 -3.79 2.10
N TYR A 58 14.65 -3.81 3.42
CA TYR A 58 15.71 -3.38 4.34
C TYR A 58 16.97 -4.24 4.20
N CYS A 59 16.79 -5.55 4.04
CA CYS A 59 17.90 -6.46 3.78
C CYS A 59 18.64 -6.12 2.49
N LEU A 60 17.94 -5.76 1.40
CA LEU A 60 18.59 -5.35 0.14
C LEU A 60 19.40 -4.06 0.30
N ALA A 61 18.88 -3.09 1.06
CA ALA A 61 19.63 -1.88 1.37
C ALA A 61 20.93 -2.20 2.13
N ASP A 62 20.86 -3.11 3.11
CA ASP A 62 22.03 -3.56 3.87
C ASP A 62 22.97 -4.42 3.03
N TYR A 63 22.45 -5.26 2.13
CA TYR A 63 23.22 -6.03 1.17
C TYR A 63 24.06 -5.09 0.29
N ALA A 64 23.44 -4.07 -0.29
CA ALA A 64 24.14 -3.08 -1.10
C ALA A 64 25.26 -2.36 -0.32
N ARG A 65 25.00 -1.98 0.93
CA ARG A 65 26.01 -1.37 1.81
C ARG A 65 27.16 -2.32 2.14
N ARG A 66 26.85 -3.57 2.53
CA ARG A 66 27.85 -4.58 2.90
C ARG A 66 28.80 -4.90 1.75
N TYR A 67 28.29 -4.92 0.52
CA TYR A 67 29.08 -5.21 -0.68
C TYR A 67 29.56 -3.95 -1.42
N ASN A 68 29.38 -2.75 -0.84
CA ASN A 68 29.76 -1.47 -1.42
C ASN A 68 29.24 -1.27 -2.86
N LEU A 69 27.99 -1.68 -3.09
CA LEU A 69 27.32 -1.56 -4.38
C LEU A 69 26.73 -0.16 -4.55
N PRO A 70 26.74 0.40 -5.77
CA PRO A 70 26.14 1.71 -6.01
C PRO A 70 24.63 1.67 -5.82
N SER A 71 24.08 2.63 -5.06
CA SER A 71 22.63 2.86 -5.02
C SER A 71 22.14 3.42 -6.35
N PRO A 72 21.25 2.72 -7.08
CA PRO A 72 20.72 3.18 -8.36
C PRO A 72 19.86 4.43 -8.16
N ARG A 73 19.90 5.34 -9.13
CA ARG A 73 19.08 6.54 -9.14
C ARG A 73 17.75 6.25 -9.82
N MET A 74 16.68 6.22 -9.04
CA MET A 74 15.37 5.74 -9.48
C MET A 74 14.37 6.89 -9.57
N ALA A 75 13.59 6.91 -10.64
CA ALA A 75 12.36 7.69 -10.71
C ALA A 75 11.13 6.78 -10.64
N VAL A 76 10.01 7.33 -10.23
CA VAL A 76 8.72 6.64 -10.31
C VAL A 76 7.80 7.47 -11.19
N GLY A 77 7.25 6.86 -12.22
CA GLY A 77 6.21 7.45 -13.03
C GLY A 77 4.82 7.13 -12.48
N ARG A 78 3.80 7.25 -13.34
CA ARG A 78 2.44 6.93 -12.95
C ARG A 78 2.25 5.42 -12.84
N ILE A 79 1.72 5.00 -11.69
CA ILE A 79 1.20 3.66 -11.42
C ILE A 79 -0.26 3.84 -11.07
N SER A 80 -1.10 3.72 -12.07
CA SER A 80 -2.53 4.05 -12.01
C SER A 80 -3.39 2.82 -11.80
N ASP A 81 -4.62 3.02 -11.33
CA ASP A 81 -5.66 2.00 -11.39
C ASP A 81 -6.28 1.94 -12.79
N TYR A 82 -6.06 0.82 -13.48
CA TYR A 82 -6.65 0.51 -14.78
C TYR A 82 -7.86 -0.43 -14.69
N THR A 83 -8.23 -0.87 -13.48
CA THR A 83 -9.36 -1.78 -13.27
C THR A 83 -10.70 -1.07 -13.46
N GLY A 84 -10.74 0.24 -13.25
CA GLY A 84 -11.97 1.03 -13.31
C GLY A 84 -12.98 0.67 -12.21
N SER A 85 -12.56 -0.06 -11.17
CA SER A 85 -13.47 -0.52 -10.13
C SER A 85 -13.92 0.62 -9.20
N ILE A 86 -15.24 0.68 -9.00
CA ILE A 86 -15.90 1.70 -8.19
C ILE A 86 -16.54 0.98 -7.01
N SER A 87 -16.32 1.53 -5.82
CA SER A 87 -16.91 1.05 -4.59
C SER A 87 -18.41 1.34 -4.56
N SER A 88 -19.16 0.61 -3.72
CA SER A 88 -20.61 0.78 -3.57
C SER A 88 -21.02 2.17 -3.08
N ASP A 89 -20.08 2.92 -2.49
CA ASP A 89 -20.25 4.32 -2.05
C ASP A 89 -19.97 5.35 -3.17
N GLY A 90 -19.64 4.89 -4.38
CA GLY A 90 -19.32 5.74 -5.53
C GLY A 90 -17.87 6.25 -5.59
N GLY A 91 -17.04 5.88 -4.61
CA GLY A 91 -15.61 6.19 -4.59
C GLY A 91 -14.77 5.21 -5.41
N ARG A 92 -13.50 5.55 -5.68
CA ARG A 92 -12.57 4.58 -6.27
C ARG A 92 -12.28 3.47 -5.27
N GLN A 93 -12.42 2.23 -5.69
CA GLN A 93 -12.20 1.09 -4.80
C GLN A 93 -10.70 0.82 -4.57
N ILE A 94 -9.88 1.11 -5.58
CA ILE A 94 -8.43 0.92 -5.53
C ILE A 94 -7.71 2.24 -5.28
N THR A 95 -6.65 2.16 -4.49
CA THR A 95 -5.78 3.30 -4.21
C THR A 95 -5.17 3.88 -5.48
N GLN A 96 -5.18 5.21 -5.57
CA GLN A 96 -4.42 5.95 -6.58
C GLN A 96 -3.00 6.29 -6.10
N GLY A 97 -2.59 5.74 -4.95
CA GLY A 97 -1.32 6.03 -4.29
C GLY A 97 -0.19 5.04 -4.61
N ALA A 98 -0.35 4.15 -5.59
CA ALA A 98 0.64 3.10 -5.86
C ALA A 98 2.02 3.66 -6.26
N SER A 99 2.08 4.79 -6.96
CA SER A 99 3.34 5.52 -7.20
C SER A 99 4.04 5.93 -5.90
N LEU A 100 3.30 6.45 -4.93
CA LEU A 100 3.85 6.86 -3.63
C LEU A 100 4.26 5.66 -2.78
N MET A 101 3.53 4.55 -2.88
CA MET A 101 3.91 3.27 -2.26
C MET A 101 5.23 2.75 -2.86
N THR A 102 5.42 2.92 -4.18
CA THR A 102 6.65 2.52 -4.88
C THR A 102 7.83 3.40 -4.47
N ASN A 103 7.65 4.73 -4.38
CA ASN A 103 8.67 5.62 -3.80
C ASN A 103 9.08 5.17 -2.40
N THR A 104 8.10 4.82 -1.55
CA THR A 104 8.38 4.31 -0.21
C THR A 104 9.17 3.00 -0.27
N ALA A 105 8.78 2.05 -1.13
CA ALA A 105 9.45 0.76 -1.25
C ALA A 105 10.90 0.91 -1.77
N LEU A 106 11.14 1.77 -2.76
CA LEU A 106 12.48 2.07 -3.27
C LEU A 106 13.38 2.70 -2.20
N ALA A 107 12.81 3.59 -1.38
CA ALA A 107 13.53 4.19 -0.26
C ALA A 107 13.91 3.12 0.79
N LYS A 108 12.99 2.20 1.11
CA LYS A 108 13.26 1.06 2.00
C LYS A 108 14.39 0.16 1.45
N ALA A 109 14.49 0.01 0.13
CA ALA A 109 15.51 -0.79 -0.55
C ALA A 109 16.86 -0.10 -0.74
N GLY A 110 17.01 1.19 -0.37
CA GLY A 110 18.28 1.91 -0.48
C GLY A 110 18.54 2.55 -1.84
N ALA A 111 17.51 2.73 -2.67
CA ALA A 111 17.60 3.49 -3.92
C ALA A 111 17.74 5.00 -3.66
N ARG A 112 18.38 5.72 -4.59
CA ARG A 112 18.39 7.19 -4.61
C ARG A 112 17.23 7.69 -5.46
N ILE A 113 16.20 8.25 -4.83
CA ILE A 113 14.98 8.64 -5.56
C ILE A 113 15.12 10.05 -6.13
N VAL A 114 14.76 10.23 -7.38
CA VAL A 114 14.57 11.54 -8.02
C VAL A 114 13.09 11.75 -8.35
N GLU A 115 12.57 12.94 -8.03
CA GLU A 115 11.15 13.26 -8.22
C GLU A 115 10.83 13.49 -9.70
N ARG A 116 9.86 12.73 -10.22
CA ARG A 116 9.33 12.78 -11.60
C ARG A 116 7.82 12.51 -11.67
N TYR A 117 7.18 12.21 -10.54
CA TYR A 117 5.75 11.93 -10.42
C TYR A 117 4.96 13.23 -10.22
N ASP A 118 5.38 14.06 -9.28
CA ASP A 118 4.79 15.38 -9.03
C ASP A 118 5.85 16.48 -9.15
N THR A 119 6.03 16.97 -10.37
CA THR A 119 6.98 18.04 -10.68
C THR A 119 6.38 19.43 -10.53
N SER A 120 5.11 19.56 -10.13
CA SER A 120 4.40 20.85 -10.16
C SER A 120 5.08 21.94 -9.33
N VAL A 121 5.50 21.60 -8.10
CA VAL A 121 6.24 22.51 -7.22
C VAL A 121 7.64 22.77 -7.79
N SER A 122 8.32 21.74 -8.30
CA SER A 122 9.67 21.89 -8.88
C SER A 122 9.66 22.81 -10.10
N GLU A 123 8.66 22.68 -10.97
CA GLU A 123 8.45 23.54 -12.13
C GLU A 123 8.12 24.98 -11.72
N LEU A 124 7.31 25.16 -10.67
CA LEU A 124 6.99 26.47 -10.14
C LEU A 124 8.23 27.17 -9.56
N GLU A 125 9.04 26.46 -8.78
CA GLU A 125 10.30 26.97 -8.22
C GLU A 125 11.28 27.36 -9.33
N LEU A 126 11.41 26.56 -10.38
CA LEU A 126 12.22 26.90 -11.56
C LEU A 126 11.67 28.14 -12.28
N ARG A 127 10.35 28.26 -12.44
CA ARG A 127 9.73 29.43 -13.05
C ARG A 127 9.96 30.70 -12.25
N TYR A 128 9.85 30.64 -10.93
CA TYR A 128 10.13 31.76 -10.04
C TYR A 128 11.61 32.15 -10.04
N ALA A 129 12.52 31.17 -10.02
CA ALA A 129 13.95 31.42 -10.15
C ALA A 129 14.28 32.10 -11.50
N ASN A 130 13.69 31.62 -12.60
CA ASN A 130 13.87 32.20 -13.93
C ASN A 130 13.39 33.66 -14.00
N ASN A 131 12.29 33.97 -13.31
CA ASN A 131 11.74 35.33 -13.21
C ASN A 131 12.40 36.16 -12.10
N LYS A 132 13.44 35.64 -11.44
CA LYS A 132 14.16 36.28 -10.33
C LYS A 132 13.26 36.67 -9.15
N LEU A 133 12.20 35.89 -8.91
CA LEU A 133 11.21 36.15 -7.85
C LEU A 133 11.58 35.52 -6.50
N ILE A 134 12.61 34.65 -6.45
CA ILE A 134 13.01 33.92 -5.24
C ILE A 134 14.54 33.90 -5.07
N SER A 135 15.00 33.76 -3.82
CA SER A 135 16.40 33.78 -3.39
C SER A 135 16.64 32.79 -2.23
N ASP A 136 17.81 32.16 -2.17
CA ASP A 136 18.21 31.17 -1.14
C ASP A 136 18.83 31.80 0.12
N ASP A 137 18.18 32.82 0.69
CA ASP A 137 18.69 33.71 1.73
C ASP A 137 19.71 34.76 1.25
N LEU A 138 19.42 36.02 1.62
CA LEU A 138 20.38 37.11 1.62
C LEU A 138 21.09 37.10 2.99
N PRO A 139 22.43 37.01 3.05
CA PRO A 139 23.15 37.41 4.26
C PRO A 139 22.74 38.85 4.61
N ASN A 140 22.44 39.13 5.89
CA ASN A 140 22.10 40.48 6.34
C ASN A 140 23.11 41.51 5.79
N GLY A 141 22.67 42.39 4.90
CA GLY A 141 23.48 43.47 4.32
C GLY A 141 24.08 43.21 2.93
N ALA A 142 23.80 42.08 2.27
CA ALA A 142 24.21 41.86 0.89
C ALA A 142 23.37 42.70 -0.10
N PRO A 143 23.95 43.24 -1.19
CA PRO A 143 23.21 44.00 -2.21
C PRO A 143 22.05 43.17 -2.80
N GLN A 144 20.84 43.73 -2.82
CA GLN A 144 19.62 43.08 -3.32
C GLN A 144 19.74 42.60 -4.78
N ASP A 145 20.59 43.24 -5.58
CA ASP A 145 20.72 42.99 -7.03
C ASP A 145 21.44 41.67 -7.39
N ALA A 146 22.04 40.98 -6.41
CA ALA A 146 22.88 39.80 -6.65
C ALA A 146 22.30 38.47 -6.13
N ALA A 147 21.16 38.49 -5.42
CA ALA A 147 20.76 37.37 -4.58
C ALA A 147 19.65 36.48 -5.13
N TYR A 148 19.25 36.59 -6.39
CA TYR A 148 18.23 35.69 -6.95
C TYR A 148 18.79 34.27 -7.17
N ARG A 149 17.95 33.25 -6.95
CA ARG A 149 18.28 31.84 -7.18
C ARG A 149 18.61 31.64 -8.67
N ARG A 150 19.80 31.13 -8.96
CA ARG A 150 20.27 30.90 -10.34
C ARG A 150 19.95 29.48 -10.79
N ILE A 151 19.51 29.35 -12.03
CA ILE A 151 19.32 28.06 -12.70
C ILE A 151 20.66 27.67 -13.34
N LEU A 152 21.27 26.59 -12.87
CA LEU A 152 22.52 26.06 -13.40
C LEU A 152 22.26 24.89 -14.37
N ALA A 153 23.05 24.81 -15.44
CA ALA A 153 23.00 23.67 -16.34
C ALA A 153 23.37 22.39 -15.58
N GLY A 154 22.55 21.34 -15.73
CA GLY A 154 22.76 20.06 -15.05
C GLY A 154 22.36 20.03 -13.56
N GLN A 155 21.72 21.08 -13.03
CA GLN A 155 21.32 21.12 -11.62
C GLN A 155 20.28 20.05 -11.23
N VAL A 156 19.42 19.66 -12.18
CA VAL A 156 18.42 18.60 -11.97
C VAL A 156 19.06 17.29 -12.41
N PRO A 157 19.31 16.37 -11.47
CA PRO A 157 20.13 15.24 -11.81
C PRO A 157 19.25 14.12 -12.42
N GLY A 158 19.80 13.38 -13.39
CA GLY A 158 19.05 12.35 -14.15
C GLY A 158 18.63 11.14 -13.30
N SER A 159 17.67 10.35 -13.77
CA SER A 159 17.46 8.98 -13.28
C SER A 159 18.26 7.99 -14.12
N ASP A 160 18.72 6.91 -13.51
CA ASP A 160 19.29 5.78 -14.22
C ASP A 160 18.15 4.91 -14.76
N PHE A 161 17.18 4.60 -13.90
CA PHE A 161 15.98 3.83 -14.24
C PHE A 161 14.71 4.48 -13.72
N TYR A 162 13.56 4.09 -14.28
CA TYR A 162 12.26 4.49 -13.77
C TYR A 162 11.28 3.31 -13.74
N VAL A 163 10.38 3.34 -12.75
CA VAL A 163 9.31 2.34 -12.59
C VAL A 163 7.98 2.94 -13.02
N VAL A 164 7.24 2.23 -13.86
CA VAL A 164 5.88 2.59 -14.32
C VAL A 164 5.03 1.34 -14.45
N GLY A 165 3.71 1.50 -14.47
CA GLY A 165 2.78 0.39 -14.64
C GLY A 165 1.40 0.72 -14.12
N GLY A 166 0.71 -0.27 -13.54
CA GLY A 166 -0.57 -0.03 -12.89
C GLY A 166 -1.14 -1.24 -12.18
N ILE A 167 -2.25 -1.01 -11.48
CA ILE A 167 -3.15 -2.06 -11.02
C ILE A 167 -4.05 -2.41 -12.20
N THR A 168 -3.96 -3.64 -12.68
CA THR A 168 -4.56 -4.07 -13.95
C THR A 168 -5.73 -5.00 -13.77
N GLU A 169 -5.83 -5.67 -12.62
CA GLU A 169 -6.91 -6.60 -12.33
C GLU A 169 -7.46 -6.39 -10.92
N VAL A 170 -8.78 -6.39 -10.81
CA VAL A 170 -9.50 -6.65 -9.57
C VAL A 170 -10.67 -7.58 -9.91
N ASN A 171 -10.67 -8.76 -9.32
CA ASN A 171 -11.71 -9.76 -9.53
C ASN A 171 -12.41 -10.07 -8.20
N TYR A 172 -13.69 -9.72 -8.13
CA TYR A 172 -14.54 -10.02 -6.98
C TYR A 172 -15.04 -11.46 -7.06
N ASN A 173 -15.25 -12.09 -5.91
CA ASN A 173 -16.03 -13.32 -5.80
C ASN A 173 -15.45 -14.53 -6.55
N ILE A 174 -14.13 -14.74 -6.44
CA ILE A 174 -13.46 -15.90 -7.06
C ILE A 174 -13.81 -17.19 -6.30
N ARG A 175 -14.14 -17.03 -5.01
CA ARG A 175 -14.78 -18.07 -4.19
C ARG A 175 -15.58 -17.37 -3.10
N SER A 176 -16.89 -17.56 -3.11
CA SER A 176 -17.75 -17.27 -1.95
C SER A 176 -18.24 -18.57 -1.37
N GLY A 177 -18.23 -18.65 -0.05
CA GLY A 177 -18.77 -19.76 0.70
C GLY A 177 -19.43 -19.19 1.93
N GLY A 178 -20.64 -19.67 2.22
CA GLY A 178 -21.32 -19.32 3.45
C GLY A 178 -22.10 -20.49 3.98
N PHE A 179 -22.34 -20.49 5.27
CA PHE A 179 -23.26 -21.41 5.91
C PHE A 179 -24.28 -20.60 6.69
N ASP A 180 -25.53 -21.00 6.57
CA ASP A 180 -26.65 -20.45 7.30
C ASP A 180 -27.20 -21.57 8.18
N ILE A 181 -27.13 -21.38 9.50
CA ILE A 181 -27.78 -22.26 10.47
C ILE A 181 -29.02 -21.52 10.94
N ALA A 182 -30.18 -21.93 10.43
CA ALA A 182 -31.48 -21.49 10.90
C ALA A 182 -32.01 -22.51 11.90
N GLY A 183 -32.10 -22.13 13.18
CA GLY A 183 -32.72 -22.92 14.24
C GLY A 183 -34.13 -22.41 14.50
N GLY A 184 -35.14 -23.18 14.08
CA GLY A 184 -36.55 -22.93 14.38
C GLY A 184 -37.12 -24.01 15.31
N GLU A 185 -37.91 -23.55 16.29
CA GLU A 185 -38.71 -24.27 17.28
C GLU A 185 -38.06 -24.50 18.67
N VAL A 186 -38.34 -23.57 19.59
CA VAL A 186 -38.61 -23.92 20.99
C VAL A 186 -40.10 -23.68 21.24
N GLU A 187 -40.86 -24.77 21.27
CA GLU A 187 -42.24 -24.81 21.73
C GLU A 187 -42.33 -24.04 23.06
N GLN A 188 -43.17 -23.00 23.07
CA GLN A 188 -43.51 -22.04 24.16
C GLN A 188 -42.82 -20.66 24.28
N ASN A 189 -41.75 -20.27 23.56
CA ASN A 189 -41.21 -18.89 23.66
C ASN A 189 -40.56 -18.31 22.37
N GLY A 190 -41.25 -18.40 21.23
CA GLY A 190 -41.24 -17.40 20.12
C GLY A 190 -39.97 -17.06 19.32
N GLY A 191 -38.76 -17.39 19.76
CA GLY A 191 -37.53 -16.98 19.08
C GLY A 191 -37.04 -17.97 18.02
N SER A 192 -36.89 -17.52 16.77
CA SER A 192 -36.11 -18.21 15.73
C SER A 192 -34.73 -17.56 15.62
N GLY A 193 -33.66 -18.36 15.57
CA GLY A 193 -32.28 -17.85 15.48
C GLY A 193 -31.65 -18.18 14.13
N LEU A 194 -30.96 -17.20 13.54
CA LEU A 194 -30.15 -17.38 12.32
C LEU A 194 -28.70 -17.01 12.62
N LEU A 195 -27.79 -17.96 12.40
CA LEU A 195 -26.36 -17.72 12.36
C LEU A 195 -25.88 -17.82 10.92
N THR A 196 -25.31 -16.73 10.41
CA THR A 196 -24.79 -16.63 9.05
C THR A 196 -23.29 -16.38 9.09
N GLY A 197 -22.51 -17.26 8.46
CA GLY A 197 -21.09 -17.05 8.21
C GLY A 197 -20.85 -16.90 6.71
N LYS A 198 -20.20 -15.82 6.26
CA LYS A 198 -19.84 -15.60 4.86
C LYS A 198 -18.34 -15.35 4.72
N VAL A 199 -17.72 -15.95 3.70
CA VAL A 199 -16.35 -15.68 3.29
C VAL A 199 -16.34 -15.23 1.84
N PHE A 200 -15.62 -14.16 1.56
CA PHE A 200 -15.45 -13.60 0.22
C PHE A 200 -13.97 -13.53 -0.13
N VAL A 201 -13.60 -13.98 -1.32
CA VAL A 201 -12.23 -13.86 -1.85
C VAL A 201 -12.23 -12.93 -3.05
N MET A 202 -11.30 -11.97 -3.04
CA MET A 202 -11.05 -11.01 -4.12
C MET A 202 -9.60 -11.14 -4.57
N ASN A 203 -9.33 -11.11 -5.89
CA ASN A 203 -7.96 -10.94 -6.38
C ASN A 203 -7.71 -9.51 -6.78
N ILE A 204 -6.48 -9.08 -6.59
CA ILE A 204 -5.92 -7.85 -7.13
C ILE A 204 -4.58 -8.16 -7.79
N ALA A 205 -4.32 -7.58 -8.96
CA ALA A 205 -3.06 -7.73 -9.67
C ALA A 205 -2.43 -6.40 -10.09
N ILE A 206 -1.10 -6.39 -10.16
CA ILE A 206 -0.30 -5.30 -10.68
C ILE A 206 0.57 -5.78 -11.84
N ASP A 207 0.80 -4.90 -12.80
CA ASP A 207 1.81 -5.05 -13.84
C ASP A 207 2.74 -3.84 -13.79
N LEU A 208 4.01 -4.07 -13.46
CA LEU A 208 5.03 -3.03 -13.40
C LEU A 208 6.19 -3.37 -14.33
N ARG A 209 6.84 -2.32 -14.82
CA ARG A 209 8.06 -2.42 -15.62
C ARG A 209 9.13 -1.48 -15.11
N LEU A 210 10.37 -1.95 -15.12
CA LEU A 210 11.58 -1.19 -14.88
C LEU A 210 12.20 -0.82 -16.23
N VAL A 211 12.40 0.47 -16.46
CA VAL A 211 12.87 0.98 -17.75
C VAL A 211 14.14 1.78 -17.54
N GLN A 212 15.13 1.59 -18.41
CA GLN A 212 16.34 2.40 -18.41
C GLN A 212 16.06 3.77 -19.03
N THR A 213 16.44 4.85 -18.34
CA THR A 213 16.05 6.21 -18.74
C THR A 213 16.69 6.64 -20.07
N THR A 214 17.93 6.21 -20.35
CA THR A 214 18.70 6.66 -21.51
C THR A 214 18.38 5.90 -22.79
N THR A 215 18.13 4.59 -22.69
CA THR A 215 17.87 3.71 -23.86
C THR A 215 16.38 3.49 -24.08
N LEU A 216 15.55 3.71 -23.06
CA LEU A 216 14.12 3.36 -23.03
C LEU A 216 13.86 1.85 -23.15
N GLU A 217 14.88 1.02 -22.98
CA GLU A 217 14.74 -0.42 -22.93
C GLU A 217 14.08 -0.85 -21.61
N VAL A 218 13.15 -1.79 -21.72
CA VAL A 218 12.51 -2.42 -20.56
C VAL A 218 13.46 -3.49 -20.05
N VAL A 219 14.02 -3.26 -18.87
CA VAL A 219 15.04 -4.10 -18.25
C VAL A 219 14.42 -5.21 -17.43
N ASP A 220 13.24 -4.95 -16.85
CA ASP A 220 12.55 -5.93 -16.03
C ASP A 220 11.04 -5.68 -16.06
N VAL A 221 10.26 -6.76 -15.92
CA VAL A 221 8.79 -6.73 -15.89
C VAL A 221 8.28 -7.70 -14.84
N VAL A 222 7.29 -7.25 -14.06
CA VAL A 222 6.65 -8.07 -13.05
C VAL A 222 5.15 -7.98 -13.16
N SER A 223 4.50 -9.14 -13.14
CA SER A 223 3.06 -9.31 -13.05
C SER A 223 2.73 -10.13 -11.81
N TYR A 224 2.14 -9.50 -10.79
CA TYR A 224 1.82 -10.17 -9.54
C TYR A 224 0.36 -10.04 -9.18
N GLN A 225 -0.17 -11.10 -8.58
CA GLN A 225 -1.51 -11.13 -8.04
C GLN A 225 -1.49 -11.49 -6.55
N LYS A 226 -2.45 -10.95 -5.80
CA LYS A 226 -2.70 -11.31 -4.41
C LYS A 226 -4.20 -11.51 -4.18
N GLN A 227 -4.53 -12.55 -3.43
CA GLN A 227 -5.90 -12.78 -2.96
C GLN A 227 -6.11 -12.10 -1.61
N ILE A 228 -7.26 -11.47 -1.45
CA ILE A 228 -7.73 -10.75 -0.26
C ILE A 228 -8.94 -11.51 0.27
N VAL A 229 -8.94 -11.81 1.57
CA VAL A 229 -10.04 -12.54 2.22
C VAL A 229 -10.85 -11.60 3.10
N GLY A 230 -12.16 -11.61 2.88
CA GLY A 230 -13.17 -11.00 3.74
C GLY A 230 -13.98 -12.05 4.48
N ARG A 231 -14.31 -11.79 5.75
CA ARG A 231 -15.13 -12.68 6.58
C ARG A 231 -16.20 -11.88 7.30
N GLU A 232 -17.42 -12.38 7.26
CA GLU A 232 -18.57 -11.83 7.99
C GLU A 232 -19.18 -12.95 8.83
N VAL A 233 -19.42 -12.66 10.11
CA VAL A 233 -20.17 -13.53 11.01
C VAL A 233 -21.30 -12.69 11.59
N SER A 234 -22.54 -13.06 11.30
CA SER A 234 -23.74 -12.40 11.83
C SER A 234 -24.64 -13.41 12.56
N ALA A 235 -25.23 -12.95 13.66
CA ALA A 235 -26.22 -13.66 14.44
C ALA A 235 -27.48 -12.78 14.52
N GLY A 236 -28.62 -13.32 14.10
CA GLY A 236 -29.92 -12.66 14.14
C GLY A 236 -30.94 -13.49 14.90
N VAL A 237 -31.88 -12.83 15.59
CA VAL A 237 -33.07 -13.47 16.16
C VAL A 237 -34.30 -12.83 15.51
N PHE A 238 -35.20 -13.68 15.02
CA PHE A 238 -36.49 -13.31 14.45
C PHE A 238 -37.61 -13.75 15.39
N ASP A 239 -38.50 -12.83 15.72
CA ASP A 239 -39.74 -13.13 16.44
C ASP A 239 -40.94 -12.71 15.58
N PHE A 240 -41.90 -13.64 15.45
CA PHE A 240 -43.13 -13.47 14.69
C PHE A 240 -44.31 -13.22 15.64
N LEU A 241 -44.33 -12.03 16.27
CA LEU A 241 -45.43 -11.62 17.14
C LEU A 241 -46.47 -10.81 16.34
N ASN A 242 -47.69 -11.35 16.20
CA ASN A 242 -48.86 -10.65 15.62
C ASN A 242 -48.63 -10.05 14.22
N GLY A 243 -47.93 -10.76 13.33
CA GLY A 243 -47.74 -10.34 11.93
C GLY A 243 -46.66 -9.28 11.69
N ASN A 244 -45.91 -8.88 12.74
CA ASN A 244 -44.76 -7.99 12.63
C ASN A 244 -43.46 -8.79 12.85
N VAL A 245 -42.48 -8.58 11.98
CA VAL A 245 -41.14 -9.20 12.08
C VAL A 245 -40.22 -8.24 12.82
N PHE A 246 -39.73 -8.64 14.00
CA PHE A 246 -38.68 -7.91 14.72
C PHE A 246 -37.33 -8.58 14.46
N ASP A 247 -36.37 -7.82 13.92
CA ASP A 247 -34.99 -8.27 13.66
C ASP A 247 -34.04 -7.61 14.67
N ILE A 248 -33.37 -8.43 15.47
CA ILE A 248 -32.23 -8.01 16.29
C ILE A 248 -31.01 -8.77 15.77
N SER A 249 -30.11 -8.06 15.08
CA SER A 249 -28.87 -8.61 14.55
C SER A 249 -27.64 -8.04 15.24
N ALA A 250 -26.67 -8.91 15.53
CA ALA A 250 -25.34 -8.58 16.02
C ALA A 250 -24.31 -9.35 15.20
N GLY A 251 -23.29 -8.67 14.67
CA GLY A 251 -22.30 -9.30 13.81
C GLY A 251 -20.93 -8.64 13.85
N THR A 252 -19.90 -9.43 13.56
CA THR A 252 -18.53 -8.96 13.39
C THR A 252 -18.09 -9.23 11.96
N SER A 253 -17.55 -8.23 11.28
CA SER A 253 -17.00 -8.35 9.92
C SER A 253 -15.55 -7.87 9.91
N GLY A 254 -14.71 -8.55 9.14
CA GLY A 254 -13.31 -8.21 8.97
C GLY A 254 -12.89 -8.42 7.52
N LEU A 255 -12.30 -7.39 6.91
CA LEU A 255 -11.77 -7.42 5.55
C LEU A 255 -10.27 -7.14 5.61
N GLU A 256 -9.48 -7.94 4.89
CA GLU A 256 -8.10 -7.55 4.63
C GLU A 256 -8.09 -6.22 3.82
N PRO A 257 -7.31 -5.20 4.21
CA PRO A 257 -7.32 -3.92 3.52
C PRO A 257 -6.75 -4.01 2.11
N VAL A 258 -7.53 -3.60 1.11
CA VAL A 258 -7.12 -3.60 -0.30
C VAL A 258 -5.87 -2.76 -0.53
N GLN A 259 -5.75 -1.62 0.16
CA GLN A 259 -4.58 -0.74 0.08
C GLN A 259 -3.32 -1.40 0.63
N LEU A 260 -3.46 -2.29 1.64
CA LEU A 260 -2.34 -3.06 2.17
C LEU A 260 -1.93 -4.18 1.20
N ALA A 261 -2.89 -4.77 0.48
CA ALA A 261 -2.61 -5.72 -0.59
C ALA A 261 -1.83 -5.07 -1.75
N VAL A 262 -2.25 -3.89 -2.23
CA VAL A 262 -1.49 -3.13 -3.26
C VAL A 262 -0.09 -2.82 -2.76
N ARG A 263 0.07 -2.36 -1.51
CA ARG A 263 1.38 -2.10 -0.92
C ARG A 263 2.25 -3.36 -0.93
N ALA A 264 1.70 -4.51 -0.56
CA ALA A 264 2.46 -5.77 -0.53
C ALA A 264 2.92 -6.18 -1.93
N LEU A 265 2.05 -6.07 -2.93
CA LEU A 265 2.41 -6.34 -4.33
C LEU A 265 3.54 -5.42 -4.82
N VAL A 266 3.42 -4.11 -4.56
CA VAL A 266 4.45 -3.12 -4.92
C VAL A 266 5.77 -3.37 -4.18
N GLU A 267 5.73 -3.72 -2.90
CA GLU A 267 6.94 -4.04 -2.14
C GLU A 267 7.63 -5.30 -2.67
N ARG A 268 6.88 -6.36 -3.01
CA ARG A 268 7.46 -7.57 -3.64
C ARG A 268 8.08 -7.29 -5.01
N ALA A 269 7.43 -6.45 -5.82
CA ALA A 269 7.98 -6.00 -7.11
C ALA A 269 9.28 -5.23 -6.94
N THR A 270 9.32 -4.36 -5.93
CA THR A 270 10.52 -3.58 -5.64
C THR A 270 11.67 -4.47 -5.15
N VAL A 271 11.39 -5.54 -4.39
CA VAL A 271 12.41 -6.52 -4.00
C VAL A 271 13.06 -7.14 -5.23
N GLU A 272 12.26 -7.55 -6.23
CA GLU A 272 12.77 -8.14 -7.47
C GLU A 272 13.64 -7.16 -8.27
N PHE A 273 13.09 -5.97 -8.58
CA PHE A 273 13.80 -4.95 -9.33
C PHE A 273 15.11 -4.54 -8.66
N MET A 274 15.11 -4.35 -7.34
CA MET A 274 16.29 -3.92 -6.62
C MET A 274 17.32 -5.05 -6.45
N ALA A 275 16.89 -6.30 -6.30
CA ALA A 275 17.79 -7.45 -6.33
C ALA A 275 18.51 -7.53 -7.68
N ASN A 276 17.79 -7.34 -8.79
CA ASN A 276 18.35 -7.28 -10.14
C ASN A 276 19.35 -6.12 -10.30
N LEU A 277 18.96 -4.90 -9.91
CA LEU A 277 19.83 -3.72 -10.01
C LEU A 277 21.09 -3.82 -9.12
N TYR A 278 21.02 -4.52 -7.99
CA TYR A 278 22.18 -4.80 -7.15
C TYR A 278 23.00 -6.01 -7.62
N GLY A 279 22.62 -6.67 -8.72
CA GLY A 279 23.30 -7.85 -9.24
C GLY A 279 23.29 -9.02 -8.23
N ALA A 280 22.27 -9.09 -7.38
CA ALA A 280 22.06 -10.24 -6.53
C ALA A 280 21.63 -11.44 -7.41
N PRO A 281 21.98 -12.69 -7.05
CA PRO A 281 21.51 -13.88 -7.76
C PRO A 281 19.98 -13.97 -7.92
N GLY A 282 19.24 -13.32 -7.02
CA GLY A 282 17.80 -13.22 -7.03
C GLY A 282 17.27 -12.61 -5.72
N PRO A 283 15.95 -12.43 -5.59
CA PRO A 283 15.33 -11.88 -4.38
C PRO A 283 15.53 -12.76 -3.14
N GLU A 284 15.84 -14.05 -3.30
CA GLU A 284 15.98 -15.06 -2.23
C GLU A 284 17.13 -14.76 -1.27
N VAL A 285 18.09 -13.91 -1.68
CA VAL A 285 19.16 -13.41 -0.80
C VAL A 285 18.59 -12.70 0.43
N CYS A 286 17.43 -12.04 0.26
CA CYS A 286 16.78 -11.24 1.29
C CYS A 286 15.33 -11.63 1.56
N LEU A 287 14.79 -12.54 0.76
CA LEU A 287 13.43 -13.02 0.84
C LEU A 287 13.42 -14.44 1.37
N ASN A 288 12.70 -14.68 2.46
CA ASN A 288 12.55 -16.03 2.99
C ASN A 288 11.60 -16.84 2.06
N PRO A 289 12.03 -17.94 1.44
CA PRO A 289 11.19 -18.75 0.56
C PRO A 289 9.93 -19.29 1.26
N ALA A 290 9.97 -19.51 2.58
CA ALA A 290 8.78 -19.91 3.34
C ALA A 290 7.67 -18.84 3.36
N ASN A 291 8.02 -17.58 3.07
CA ASN A 291 7.12 -16.43 3.08
C ASN A 291 6.85 -15.89 1.66
N ASP A 292 7.46 -16.46 0.62
CA ASP A 292 7.20 -16.08 -0.77
C ASP A 292 6.98 -17.32 -1.65
N PRO A 293 5.74 -17.56 -2.13
CA PRO A 293 5.45 -18.67 -3.03
C PRO A 293 6.11 -18.52 -4.42
N LEU A 294 6.79 -17.39 -4.69
CA LEU A 294 7.53 -17.14 -5.93
C LEU A 294 9.05 -17.37 -5.80
N GLY A 295 9.55 -17.82 -4.66
CA GLY A 295 10.99 -17.91 -4.36
C GLY A 295 11.77 -19.04 -5.06
N ASP A 296 11.13 -19.88 -5.86
CA ASP A 296 11.76 -21.07 -6.47
C ASP A 296 12.39 -20.80 -7.86
N SER A 297 12.22 -19.61 -8.45
CA SER A 297 12.85 -19.28 -9.73
C SER A 297 12.98 -17.78 -10.01
N PRO A 298 14.18 -17.28 -10.39
CA PRO A 298 14.36 -15.92 -10.89
C PRO A 298 13.71 -15.71 -12.27
N VAL A 299 13.33 -16.78 -12.97
CA VAL A 299 12.51 -16.74 -14.19
C VAL A 299 11.15 -17.36 -13.86
N GLY A 300 10.19 -16.49 -13.54
CA GLY A 300 8.86 -16.89 -13.08
C GLY A 300 7.78 -16.73 -14.16
N PRO A 301 6.57 -17.23 -13.90
CA PRO A 301 5.39 -16.93 -14.72
C PRO A 301 5.01 -15.43 -14.72
N THR A 302 5.70 -14.63 -13.91
CA THR A 302 5.46 -13.20 -13.67
C THR A 302 6.32 -12.29 -14.57
N GLY A 303 7.29 -12.84 -15.30
CA GLY A 303 8.25 -12.09 -16.13
C GLY A 303 9.60 -12.77 -16.28
N GLY A 304 10.43 -12.26 -17.18
CA GLY A 304 11.80 -12.74 -17.38
C GLY A 304 12.81 -11.82 -16.71
N TYR A 305 13.60 -12.35 -15.77
CA TYR A 305 14.78 -11.67 -15.23
C TYR A 305 15.82 -11.48 -16.33
N TYR A 306 15.99 -10.24 -16.78
CA TYR A 306 17.15 -9.83 -17.55
C TYR A 306 18.10 -9.08 -16.61
N PRO A 307 19.30 -9.61 -16.34
CA PRO A 307 20.23 -8.95 -15.45
C PRO A 307 20.56 -7.57 -16.03
N ALA A 308 20.30 -6.52 -15.25
CA ALA A 308 20.54 -5.13 -15.66
C ALA A 308 22.02 -4.88 -16.00
N TYR A 309 22.91 -5.75 -15.52
CA TYR A 309 24.34 -5.77 -15.81
C TYR A 309 24.77 -7.19 -16.20
N ALA A 310 25.61 -7.34 -17.23
CA ALA A 310 26.26 -8.61 -17.60
C ALA A 310 27.39 -8.97 -16.60
N ASN A 311 27.07 -9.05 -15.31
CA ASN A 311 28.03 -9.35 -14.24
C ASN A 311 27.63 -10.56 -13.38
N THR A 312 26.52 -11.22 -13.69
CA THR A 312 26.08 -12.46 -13.04
C THR A 312 27.11 -13.58 -13.16
N ASP A 313 27.85 -13.66 -14.27
CA ASP A 313 28.95 -14.62 -14.44
C ASP A 313 30.27 -14.19 -13.79
N THR A 314 30.42 -12.91 -13.40
CA THR A 314 31.66 -12.40 -12.82
C THR A 314 31.61 -12.24 -11.29
N ASN A 315 30.43 -12.00 -10.71
CA ASN A 315 30.24 -11.65 -9.29
C ASN A 315 29.20 -12.52 -8.54
N ASN A 316 29.11 -13.82 -8.84
CA ASN A 316 28.24 -14.73 -8.11
C ASN A 316 28.98 -15.49 -6.98
N GLY A 317 28.22 -16.22 -6.16
CA GLY A 317 28.76 -17.01 -5.04
C GLY A 317 29.72 -18.12 -5.47
N GLN A 318 29.61 -18.63 -6.70
CA GLN A 318 30.51 -19.66 -7.24
C GLN A 318 31.87 -19.08 -7.63
N THR A 319 31.93 -17.88 -8.21
CA THR A 319 33.21 -17.24 -8.58
C THR A 319 33.99 -16.68 -7.39
N ARG A 320 33.35 -16.45 -6.25
CA ARG A 320 34.02 -16.04 -4.98
C ARG A 320 34.68 -17.20 -4.23
N ALA A 321 34.33 -18.44 -4.55
CA ALA A 321 34.94 -19.63 -3.96
C ALA A 321 36.25 -20.04 -4.68
N ASP A 322 36.55 -19.44 -5.84
CA ASP A 322 37.78 -19.66 -6.59
C ASP A 322 38.92 -18.78 -6.03
N PRO A 323 39.96 -19.38 -5.42
CA PRO A 323 41.09 -18.64 -4.83
C PRO A 323 41.93 -17.87 -5.86
N SER A 324 41.73 -18.12 -7.16
CA SER A 324 42.48 -17.50 -8.25
C SER A 324 41.85 -16.21 -8.79
N ARG A 325 40.57 -15.95 -8.47
CA ARG A 325 39.86 -14.72 -8.84
C ARG A 325 40.37 -13.51 -8.07
N TRP A 326 40.32 -12.32 -8.67
CA TRP A 326 40.82 -11.04 -8.12
C TRP A 326 42.35 -10.97 -7.92
N HIS A 327 43.08 -11.93 -8.46
CA HIS A 327 44.53 -11.94 -8.41
C HIS A 327 45.09 -11.41 -9.73
N ASP A 328 45.78 -10.27 -9.70
CA ASP A 328 46.35 -9.57 -10.87
C ASP A 328 47.19 -10.43 -11.84
N ARG A 329 47.64 -11.61 -11.39
CA ARG A 329 48.46 -12.56 -12.17
C ARG A 329 47.72 -13.82 -12.60
N ARG A 330 46.57 -14.15 -12.00
CA ARG A 330 45.89 -15.45 -12.16
C ARG A 330 44.46 -15.31 -12.67
N ASP A 331 43.86 -14.12 -12.58
CA ASP A 331 42.54 -13.83 -13.12
C ASP A 331 42.65 -13.19 -14.52
N GLY A 332 42.19 -13.93 -15.54
CA GLY A 332 42.24 -13.49 -16.94
C GLY A 332 41.29 -12.33 -17.27
N ASP A 333 40.21 -12.18 -16.51
CA ASP A 333 39.22 -11.12 -16.73
C ASP A 333 39.68 -9.77 -16.16
N VAL A 334 40.43 -9.79 -15.06
CA VAL A 334 41.11 -8.59 -14.51
C VAL A 334 42.15 -8.05 -15.50
N ARG A 335 42.79 -8.92 -16.30
CA ARG A 335 43.74 -8.50 -17.35
C ARG A 335 43.06 -7.86 -18.57
N ARG A 336 41.84 -8.28 -18.91
CA ARG A 336 41.10 -7.73 -20.07
C ARG A 336 40.59 -6.31 -19.85
N GLY A 337 40.46 -5.85 -18.61
CA GLY A 337 40.05 -4.47 -18.29
C GLY A 337 41.17 -3.43 -18.28
N ARG A 338 42.43 -3.80 -18.58
CA ARG A 338 43.60 -2.90 -18.55
C ARG A 338 44.22 -2.59 -19.92
N TYR A 339 43.60 -3.03 -21.01
CA TYR A 339 43.97 -2.67 -22.38
C TYR A 339 42.74 -2.32 -23.19
#